data_AF-A0A2G2PAH1-F1
#
_entry.id   AF-A0A2G2PAH1-F1
#
_cell.length_a   1.000
_cell.length_b   1.000
_cell.length_c   1.000
_cell.angle_alpha   90.00
_cell.angle_beta   90.00
_cell.angle_gamma   90.00
#
_symmetry.space_group_name_H-M   'P 1'
#
loop_
_entity.id
_entity.type
_entity.pdbx_description
1 polymer ?
#
loop_
_entity_poly.entity_id
_entity_poly.type
_entity_poly.pdbx_seq_one_letter_code
_entity_poly.pdbx_strand_id
1 'polypeptide(L)'
;MNTEELYEGIDDTQSLTEKHLGLSLTKFLVLSCIVLAFGVYLGILMYGTNSVEVLFGLQDYEEYLNTEIYRLKNENAELQKEYFELKEISAQ
;
A
#
# COMPACT_ATOMS: atom_id res chain seq x y z
N MET A 1 -46.63 35.11 34.83
CA MET A 1 -45.82 34.00 34.32
C MET A 1 -44.50 34.61 33.91
N ASN A 2 -43.46 34.35 34.69
CA ASN A 2 -42.19 35.07 34.60
C ASN A 2 -41.45 34.57 33.36
N THR A 3 -40.91 35.46 32.53
CA THR A 3 -40.22 35.05 31.29
C THR A 3 -39.00 34.18 31.56
N GLU A 4 -38.44 34.27 32.77
CA GLU A 4 -37.34 33.44 33.26
C GLU A 4 -37.72 31.95 33.42
N GLU A 5 -38.95 31.63 33.84
CA GLU A 5 -39.43 30.23 33.98
C GLU A 5 -39.66 29.54 32.61
N LEU A 6 -39.83 30.33 31.54
CA LEU A 6 -40.09 29.80 30.19
C LEU A 6 -38.82 29.25 29.51
N TYR A 7 -37.64 29.71 29.93
CA TYR A 7 -36.34 29.30 29.37
C TYR A 7 -35.59 28.28 30.22
N GLU A 8 -36.06 27.99 31.44
CA GLU A 8 -35.41 27.09 32.40
C GLU A 8 -35.39 25.62 31.96
N GLY A 9 -36.15 25.26 30.93
CA GLY A 9 -36.21 23.91 30.35
C GLY A 9 -35.53 23.72 28.99
N ILE A 10 -34.92 24.77 28.41
CA ILE A 10 -34.20 24.65 27.12
C ILE A 10 -32.72 24.41 27.44
N ASP A 11 -32.34 23.14 27.49
CA ASP A 11 -30.95 22.71 27.58
C ASP A 11 -30.24 23.00 26.24
N ASP A 12 -29.69 24.21 26.12
CA ASP A 12 -29.00 24.71 24.92
C ASP A 12 -27.55 24.21 24.79
N THR A 13 -27.14 23.21 25.59
CA THR A 13 -25.77 22.69 25.61
C THR A 13 -25.49 21.61 24.57
N GLN A 14 -26.10 21.72 23.38
CA GLN A 14 -25.81 20.76 22.29
C GLN A 14 -24.37 20.93 21.79
N SER A 15 -23.60 19.84 21.80
CA SER A 15 -22.23 19.86 21.25
C SER A 15 -22.27 20.12 19.74
N LEU A 16 -21.22 20.75 19.18
CA LEU A 16 -21.14 21.06 17.74
C LEU A 16 -21.32 19.81 16.86
N THR A 17 -20.83 18.65 17.31
CA THR A 17 -21.02 17.35 16.66
C THR A 17 -22.47 16.88 16.67
N GLU A 18 -23.21 17.12 17.75
CA GLU A 18 -24.64 16.80 17.81
C GLU A 18 -25.43 17.71 16.88
N LYS A 19 -25.09 19.00 16.83
CA LYS A 19 -25.75 19.98 15.97
C LYS A 19 -25.52 19.75 14.48
N HIS A 20 -24.29 19.41 14.07
CA HIS A 20 -23.95 19.25 12.65
C HIS A 20 -24.11 17.81 12.13
N LEU A 21 -23.92 16.81 12.98
CA LEU A 21 -23.88 15.40 12.57
C LEU A 21 -24.96 14.54 13.25
N GLY A 22 -25.74 15.09 14.19
CA GLY A 22 -26.78 14.33 14.91
C GLY A 22 -26.21 13.22 15.80
N LEU A 23 -24.91 13.28 16.11
CA LEU A 23 -24.16 12.25 16.82
C LEU A 23 -23.58 12.81 18.10
N SER A 24 -23.78 12.08 19.21
CA SER A 24 -23.11 12.39 20.47
C SER A 24 -21.60 12.40 20.28
N LEU A 25 -20.92 13.33 20.96
CA LEU A 25 -19.47 13.54 20.85
C LEU A 25 -18.66 12.25 21.03
N THR A 26 -19.09 11.37 21.94
CA THR A 26 -18.45 10.06 22.17
C THR A 26 -18.53 9.14 20.95
N LYS A 27 -19.70 9.03 20.31
CA LYS A 27 -19.88 8.23 19.09
C LYS A 27 -19.06 8.79 17.94
N PHE A 28 -19.00 10.11 17.81
CA PHE A 28 -18.17 10.78 16.80
C PHE A 28 -16.69 10.45 17.01
N LEU A 29 -16.17 10.57 18.23
CA LEU A 29 -14.77 10.24 18.53
C LEU A 29 -14.44 8.77 18.27
N VAL A 30 -15.32 7.84 18.64
CA VAL A 30 -15.14 6.41 18.35
C VAL A 30 -15.06 6.16 16.85
N LEU A 31 -15.97 6.74 16.07
CA LEU A 31 -15.96 6.62 14.61
C LEU A 31 -14.67 7.21 14.02
N SER A 32 -14.25 8.38 14.51
CA SER A 32 -13.01 9.04 14.08
C SER A 32 -11.79 8.15 14.35
N CYS A 33 -11.70 7.55 15.54
CA CYS A 33 -10.63 6.61 15.89
C CYS A 33 -10.62 5.38 14.98
N ILE A 34 -11.79 4.83 14.62
CA ILE A 34 -11.89 3.69 13.71
C ILE A 34 -11.36 4.07 12.31
N VAL A 35 -11.76 5.23 11.79
CA VAL A 35 -11.31 5.71 10.48
C VAL A 35 -9.80 5.91 10.46
N LEU A 36 -9.23 6.51 11.52
CA LEU A 36 -7.78 6.70 11.65
C LEU A 36 -7.04 5.35 11.72
N ALA A 37 -7.53 4.42 12.55
CA ALA A 37 -6.95 3.08 12.65
C ALA A 37 -6.99 2.33 11.31
N PHE A 38 -8.09 2.46 10.58
CA PHE A 38 -8.23 1.87 9.24
C PHE A 38 -7.26 2.50 8.24
N GLY A 39 -7.07 3.82 8.28
CA GLY A 39 -6.08 4.50 7.45
C GLY A 39 -4.65 4.01 7.72
N VAL A 40 -4.28 3.86 9.00
CA VAL A 40 -2.97 3.29 9.38
C VAL A 40 -2.83 1.84 8.90
N TYR A 41 -3.87 1.02 9.08
CA TYR A 41 -3.88 -0.36 8.60
C TYR A 41 -3.66 -0.45 7.08
N LEU A 42 -4.39 0.36 6.31
CA LEU A 42 -4.22 0.42 4.86
C LEU A 42 -2.81 0.89 4.46
N GLY A 43 -2.25 1.87 5.18
CA GLY A 43 -0.88 2.32 4.93
C GLY A 43 0.15 1.20 5.12
N ILE A 44 0.03 0.42 6.20
CA ILE A 44 0.91 -0.73 6.46
C ILE A 44 0.71 -1.83 5.41
N LEU A 45 -0.53 -2.10 5.02
CA LEU A 45 -0.84 -3.11 4.00
C LEU A 45 -0.26 -2.75 2.63
N MET A 46 -0.32 -1.47 2.25
CA MET A 46 0.12 -1.00 0.93
C MET A 46 1.63 -0.78 0.85
N TYR A 47 2.27 -0.33 1.94
CA TYR A 47 3.67 0.16 1.92
C TYR A 47 4.57 -0.43 3.02
N GLY A 48 4.10 -1.38 3.82
CA GLY A 48 4.92 -2.08 4.82
C GLY A 48 5.94 -3.07 4.25
N THR A 49 6.69 -3.75 5.11
CA THR A 49 7.72 -4.72 4.71
C THR A 49 7.15 -5.96 3.99
N ASN A 50 5.92 -6.36 4.34
CA ASN A 50 5.18 -7.43 3.68
C ASN A 50 3.97 -6.84 2.97
N SER A 51 4.22 -5.91 2.06
CA SER A 51 3.18 -5.14 1.39
C SER A 51 2.98 -5.51 -0.07
N VAL A 52 1.93 -4.95 -0.64
CA VAL A 52 1.62 -5.04 -2.07
C VAL A 52 2.75 -4.45 -2.92
N GLU A 53 3.32 -3.31 -2.52
CA GLU A 53 4.45 -2.70 -3.25
C GLU A 53 5.65 -3.63 -3.31
N VAL A 54 6.02 -4.25 -2.18
CA VAL A 54 7.12 -5.21 -2.11
C VAL A 54 6.85 -6.43 -3.00
N LEU A 55 5.61 -6.93 -3.00
CA LEU A 55 5.22 -8.06 -3.85
C LEU A 55 5.40 -7.74 -5.34
N PHE A 56 4.92 -6.59 -5.80
CA PHE A 56 5.07 -6.19 -7.20
C PHE A 56 6.54 -5.97 -7.57
N GLY A 57 7.35 -5.36 -6.68
CA GLY A 57 8.79 -5.24 -6.89
C GLY A 57 9.49 -6.59 -7.02
N LEU A 58 9.06 -7.61 -6.26
CA LEU A 58 9.59 -8.97 -6.38
C LEU A 58 9.19 -9.63 -7.71
N GLN A 59 7.95 -9.44 -8.17
CA GLN A 59 7.48 -9.98 -9.45
C GLN A 59 8.23 -9.37 -10.63
N ASP A 60 8.41 -8.05 -10.64
CA ASP A 60 9.16 -7.36 -11.69
C ASP A 60 10.62 -7.84 -11.72
N TYR A 61 11.23 -8.02 -10.54
CA TYR A 61 12.60 -8.52 -10.44
C TYR A 61 12.74 -9.97 -10.87
N GLU A 62 11.75 -10.81 -10.57
CA GLU A 62 11.67 -12.19 -11.06
C GLU A 62 11.59 -12.24 -12.59
N GLU A 63 10.75 -11.39 -13.21
CA GLU A 63 10.64 -11.29 -14.67
C GLU A 63 11.96 -10.85 -15.31
N TYR A 64 12.61 -9.84 -14.73
CA TYR A 64 13.93 -9.39 -15.14
C TYR A 64 14.96 -10.54 -15.10
N LEU A 65 15.04 -11.27 -13.99
CA LEU A 65 15.97 -12.39 -13.85
C LEU A 65 15.70 -13.50 -14.87
N ASN A 66 14.44 -13.83 -15.14
CA ASN A 66 14.09 -14.82 -16.15
C ASN A 66 14.54 -14.40 -17.55
N THR A 67 14.38 -13.12 -17.89
CA THR A 67 14.86 -12.57 -19.16
C THR A 67 16.38 -12.64 -19.25
N GLU A 68 17.08 -12.30 -18.17
CA GLU A 68 18.54 -12.32 -18.12
C GLU A 68 19.10 -13.74 -18.23
N ILE A 69 18.43 -14.73 -17.63
CA ILE A 69 18.78 -16.15 -17.80
C ILE A 69 18.69 -16.55 -19.28
N TYR A 70 17.66 -16.12 -20.00
CA TYR A 70 17.52 -16.45 -21.42
C TYR A 70 18.60 -15.77 -22.26
N ARG A 71 18.88 -14.48 -21.99
CA ARG A 71 19.94 -13.71 -22.65
C ARG A 71 21.30 -14.38 -22.48
N LEU A 72 21.67 -14.72 -21.25
CA LEU A 72 22.94 -15.36 -20.93
C LEU A 72 23.06 -16.76 -21.54
N LYS A 73 21.97 -17.53 -21.62
CA LYS A 73 21.99 -18.84 -22.30
C LYS A 73 22.29 -18.70 -23.79
N ASN A 74 21.68 -17.72 -24.46
CA ASN A 74 21.93 -17.48 -25.88
C ASN A 74 23.37 -17.01 -26.13
N GLU A 75 23.85 -16.06 -25.33
CA GLU A 75 25.23 -15.57 -25.42
C GLU A 75 26.24 -16.70 -25.18
N ASN A 76 25.99 -17.56 -24.19
CA ASN A 76 26.84 -18.71 -23.91
C ASN A 76 26.86 -19.72 -25.08
N ALA A 77 25.72 -19.97 -25.72
CA ALA A 77 25.65 -20.85 -26.89
C ALA A 77 26.42 -20.28 -28.10
N GLU A 78 26.34 -18.97 -28.32
CA GLU A 78 27.10 -18.27 -29.38
C GLU A 78 28.60 -18.35 -29.13
N LEU A 79 29.04 -18.02 -27.91
CA LEU A 79 30.45 -18.10 -27.51
C LEU A 79 31.00 -19.53 -27.59
N GLN A 80 30.20 -20.54 -27.22
CA GLN A 80 30.59 -21.94 -27.36
C GLN A 80 30.81 -22.32 -28.82
N LYS A 81 29.95 -21.84 -29.73
CA LYS A 81 30.10 -22.08 -31.16
C LYS A 81 31.40 -21.47 -31.69
N GLU A 82 31.65 -20.20 -31.39
CA GLU A 82 32.88 -19.51 -31.81
C GLU A 82 34.14 -20.20 -31.25
N TYR A 83 34.10 -20.61 -29.98
CA TYR A 83 35.19 -21.35 -29.35
C TYR A 83 35.49 -22.67 -30.08
N PHE A 84 34.46 -23.42 -30.48
CA PHE A 84 34.66 -24.67 -31.23
C PHE A 84 35.26 -24.41 -32.63
N GLU A 85 34.79 -23.39 -33.34
CA GLU A 85 35.32 -23.00 -34.66
C GLU A 85 36.81 -22.61 -34.58
N LEU A 86 37.18 -21.79 -33.59
CA LEU A 86 38.57 -21.38 -33.36
C LEU A 86 39.47 -22.57 -32.97
N LYS A 87 38.94 -23.48 -32.14
CA LYS A 87 39.68 -24.68 -31.72
C LYS A 87 39.96 -25.60 -32.90
N GLU A 88 39.01 -25.77 -33.82
CA GLU A 88 39.20 -26.54 -35.04
C GLU A 88 40.28 -25.95 -35.94
N ILE A 89 40.28 -24.62 -36.14
CA ILE A 89 41.30 -23.91 -36.92
C ILE A 89 42.71 -24.09 -36.29
N SER A 90 42.82 -24.00 -34.97
CA SER A 90 44.11 -24.12 -34.28
C SER A 90 44.71 -25.54 -34.28
N ALA A 91 43.90 -26.55 -34.57
CA ALA A 91 44.30 -27.96 -34.57
C ALA A 91 44.76 -28.46 -35.95
N GLN A 92 44.60 -27.67 -37.01
CA GLN A 92 45.18 -27.88 -38.35
C GLN A 92 46.58 -27.28 -38.45
#